data_AF-A0A1M7QT85-F1
#
_entry.id   AF-A0A1M7QT85-F1
#
_cell.length_a   1.000
_cell.length_b   1.000
_cell.length_c   1.000
_cell.angle_alpha   90.00
_cell.angle_beta   90.00
_cell.angle_gamma   90.00
#
_symmetry.space_group_name_H-M   'P 1'
#
loop_
_entity.id
_entity.type
_entity.pdbx_description
1 polymer ?
#
loop_
_entity_poly.entity_id
_entity_poly.type
_entity_poly.pdbx_seq_one_letter_code
_entity_poly.pdbx_strand_id
1 'polypeptide(L)'
;MADSDNPTVSIGTRFEAAYDATFFVALAVLNASGWKHRAIDGHHAFVLEAACEAVGAGIALADRLDSVREVRNQKYAGMGRTTADLRDAKAAFEAFSALAIDWLQTHHATLLSR
;
A
#
# COMPACT_ATOMS: atom_id res chain seq x y z
N MET A 1 -10.52 2.33 -0.05
CA MET A 1 -10.99 1.19 -0.86
C MET A 1 -12.30 1.43 -1.58
N ALA A 2 -13.36 2.00 -0.98
CA ALA A 2 -14.61 2.25 -1.71
C ALA A 2 -14.40 3.02 -3.03
N ASP A 3 -13.50 4.01 -3.04
CA ASP A 3 -13.19 4.80 -4.24
C ASP A 3 -12.53 4.00 -5.37
N SER A 4 -11.79 2.92 -5.05
CA SER A 4 -11.19 2.05 -6.09
C SER A 4 -12.24 1.19 -6.80
N ASP A 5 -13.45 1.11 -6.25
CA ASP A 5 -14.59 0.42 -6.83
C ASP A 5 -15.58 1.32 -7.57
N ASN A 6 -15.38 2.63 -7.56
CA ASN A 6 -16.27 3.55 -8.24
C ASN A 6 -16.16 3.41 -9.78
N PRO A 7 -17.17 2.90 -10.49
CA PRO A 7 -17.12 2.72 -11.94
C PRO A 7 -17.28 4.04 -12.72
N THR A 8 -17.65 5.14 -12.07
CA THR A 8 -17.87 6.44 -12.74
C THR A 8 -16.57 7.20 -13.01
N VAL A 9 -15.42 6.69 -12.54
CA VAL A 9 -14.10 7.30 -12.74
C VAL A 9 -13.17 6.35 -13.49
N SER A 10 -12.06 6.90 -14.01
CA SER A 10 -11.11 6.14 -14.83
C SER A 10 -10.47 4.98 -14.05
N ILE A 11 -10.03 3.95 -14.77
CA ILE A 11 -9.22 2.85 -14.20
C ILE A 11 -7.97 3.40 -13.50
N GLY A 12 -7.35 4.44 -14.06
CA GLY A 12 -6.21 5.13 -13.46
C GLY A 12 -6.52 5.68 -12.07
N THR A 13 -7.62 6.44 -11.96
CA THR A 13 -8.08 7.00 -10.67
C THR A 13 -8.37 5.91 -9.65
N ARG A 14 -9.02 4.82 -10.07
CA ARG A 14 -9.33 3.67 -9.21
C ARG A 14 -8.07 2.95 -8.72
N PHE A 15 -7.09 2.78 -9.61
CA PHE A 15 -5.80 2.18 -9.28
C PHE A 15 -5.06 3.03 -8.24
N GLU A 16 -4.97 4.34 -8.44
CA GLU A 16 -4.30 5.23 -7.48
C GLU A 16 -5.01 5.20 -6.12
N ALA A 17 -6.35 5.14 -6.09
CA ALA A 17 -7.10 4.99 -4.83
C ALA A 17 -6.78 3.67 -4.08
N ALA A 18 -6.55 2.57 -4.81
CA ALA A 18 -6.12 1.31 -4.19
C ALA A 18 -4.66 1.40 -3.69
N TYR A 19 -3.77 1.97 -4.50
CA TYR A 19 -2.36 2.16 -4.14
C TYR A 19 -2.19 3.08 -2.92
N ASP A 20 -2.85 4.24 -2.90
CA ASP A 20 -2.76 5.21 -1.82
C ASP A 20 -3.31 4.63 -0.52
N ALA A 21 -4.39 3.83 -0.59
CA ALA A 21 -4.89 3.11 0.58
C ALA A 21 -3.83 2.17 1.16
N THR A 22 -3.14 1.39 0.32
CA THR A 22 -2.02 0.54 0.75
C THR A 22 -0.89 1.34 1.36
N PHE A 23 -0.51 2.44 0.71
CA PHE A 23 0.58 3.29 1.17
C PHE A 23 0.26 3.94 2.52
N PHE A 24 -0.98 4.37 2.75
CA PHE A 24 -1.40 4.91 4.04
C PHE A 24 -1.41 3.86 5.15
N VAL A 25 -1.78 2.61 4.86
CA VAL A 25 -1.62 1.50 5.81
C VAL A 25 -0.14 1.28 6.14
N ALA A 26 0.75 1.30 5.15
CA ALA A 26 2.19 1.15 5.37
C ALA A 26 2.76 2.30 6.21
N LEU A 27 2.31 3.54 5.98
CA LEU A 27 2.64 4.67 6.83
C LEU A 27 2.12 4.50 8.26
N ALA A 28 0.91 3.99 8.45
CA ALA A 28 0.36 3.74 9.79
C ALA A 28 1.21 2.71 10.56
N VAL A 29 1.60 1.61 9.90
CA VAL A 29 2.54 0.62 10.44
C VAL A 29 3.86 1.29 10.81
N LEU A 30 4.48 2.02 9.88
CA LEU A 30 5.78 2.66 10.10
C LEU A 30 5.76 3.65 11.28
N ASN A 31 4.70 4.47 11.39
CA ASN A 31 4.54 5.39 12.51
C ASN A 31 4.29 4.65 13.83
N ALA A 32 3.50 3.57 13.83
CA ALA A 32 3.29 2.73 15.01
C ALA A 32 4.60 2.05 15.47
N SER A 33 5.47 1.68 14.52
CA SER A 33 6.83 1.21 14.78
C SER A 33 7.80 2.30 15.28
N GLY A 34 7.35 3.56 15.43
CA GLY A 34 8.14 4.67 15.95
C GLY A 34 8.98 5.42 14.90
N TRP A 35 8.75 5.17 13.62
CA TRP A 35 9.53 5.76 12.52
C TRP A 35 8.72 6.77 11.71
N LYS A 36 9.41 7.79 11.17
CA LYS A 36 8.83 8.77 10.26
C LYS A 36 9.62 8.79 8.95
N HIS A 37 8.93 8.67 7.83
CA HIS A 37 9.55 8.79 6.52
C HIS A 37 9.99 10.24 6.23
N ARG A 38 10.99 10.40 5.37
CA ARG A 38 11.36 11.68 4.76
C ARG A 38 10.94 11.68 3.30
N ALA A 39 10.50 12.83 2.78
CA ALA A 39 10.17 13.00 1.38
C ALA A 39 11.45 13.13 0.53
N ILE A 40 12.15 12.01 0.37
CA ILE A 40 13.35 11.86 -0.46
C ILE A 40 13.07 10.89 -1.60
N ASP A 41 13.96 10.85 -2.60
CA ASP A 41 13.84 9.87 -3.68
C ASP A 41 13.80 8.45 -3.11
N GLY A 42 12.89 7.63 -3.66
CA GLY A 42 12.69 6.25 -3.21
C GLY A 42 11.88 6.07 -1.92
N HIS A 43 11.41 7.15 -1.27
CA HIS A 43 10.71 7.03 0.02
C HIS A 43 9.51 6.09 0.03
N HIS A 44 8.76 5.98 -1.09
CA HIS A 44 7.67 5.00 -1.17
C HIS A 44 8.16 3.56 -1.07
N ALA A 45 9.29 3.23 -1.71
CA ALA A 45 9.88 1.90 -1.63
C ALA A 45 10.31 1.60 -0.20
N PHE A 46 11.05 2.51 0.43
CA PHE A 46 11.50 2.34 1.83
C PHE A 46 10.36 2.19 2.83
N VAL A 47 9.26 2.94 2.65
CA VAL A 47 8.08 2.82 3.50
C VAL A 47 7.43 1.45 3.34
N LEU A 48 7.24 0.98 2.10
CA LEU A 48 6.61 -0.32 1.84
C LEU A 48 7.49 -1.46 2.36
N GLU A 49 8.79 -1.43 2.07
CA GLU A 49 9.77 -2.42 2.53
C GLU A 49 9.81 -2.50 4.07
N ALA A 50 9.97 -1.36 4.75
CA ALA A 50 10.03 -1.33 6.20
C ALA A 50 8.71 -1.78 6.85
N ALA A 51 7.56 -1.41 6.26
CA ALA A 51 6.27 -1.85 6.77
C ALA A 51 6.05 -3.35 6.55
N CYS A 52 6.48 -3.91 5.41
CA CYS A 52 6.46 -5.34 5.15
C CYS A 52 7.31 -6.12 6.14
N GLU A 53 8.51 -5.63 6.46
CA GLU A 53 9.37 -6.24 7.47
C GLU A 53 8.70 -6.20 8.85
N ALA A 54 8.13 -5.05 9.25
CA ALA A 54 7.48 -4.90 10.55
C ALA A 54 6.32 -5.88 10.77
N VAL A 55 5.49 -6.10 9.74
CA VAL A 55 4.31 -6.99 9.83
C VAL A 55 4.62 -8.45 9.47
N GLY A 56 5.85 -8.78 9.08
CA GLY A 56 6.22 -10.13 8.67
C GLY A 56 5.56 -10.58 7.36
N ALA A 57 5.38 -9.68 6.39
CA ALA A 57 4.69 -9.94 5.12
C ALA A 57 5.34 -11.01 4.23
N GLY A 58 6.61 -11.29 4.44
CA GLY A 58 7.40 -12.19 3.60
C GLY A 58 7.73 -11.58 2.22
N ILE A 59 8.75 -12.17 1.57
CA ILE A 59 9.33 -11.64 0.32
C ILE A 59 8.29 -11.55 -0.80
N ALA A 60 7.45 -12.56 -0.97
CA ALA A 60 6.49 -12.60 -2.08
C ALA A 60 5.47 -11.45 -2.04
N LEU A 61 5.01 -11.05 -0.85
CA LEU A 61 4.08 -9.92 -0.72
C LEU A 61 4.81 -8.58 -0.84
N ALA A 62 6.04 -8.48 -0.29
CA ALA A 62 6.88 -7.29 -0.47
C ALA A 62 7.17 -7.02 -1.96
N ASP A 63 7.60 -8.04 -2.71
CA ASP A 63 7.86 -7.95 -4.15
C ASP A 63 6.59 -7.55 -4.93
N ARG A 64 5.44 -8.09 -4.54
CA ARG A 64 4.16 -7.71 -5.17
C ARG A 64 3.82 -6.26 -4.94
N LEU A 65 3.98 -5.77 -3.71
CA LEU A 65 3.74 -4.36 -3.36
C LEU A 65 4.70 -3.43 -4.10
N ASP A 66 5.97 -3.82 -4.22
CA ASP A 66 6.95 -3.06 -4.99
C ASP A 66 6.58 -3.01 -6.47
N SER A 67 6.17 -4.13 -7.05
CA SER A 67 5.67 -4.19 -8.43
C SER A 67 4.48 -3.24 -8.65
N VAL A 68 3.54 -3.14 -7.70
CA VAL A 68 2.43 -2.18 -7.79
C VAL A 68 2.94 -0.73 -7.69
N ARG A 69 3.95 -0.44 -6.86
CA ARG A 69 4.61 0.88 -6.81
C ARG A 69 5.28 1.23 -8.14
N GLU A 70 5.97 0.28 -8.76
CA GLU A 70 6.59 0.48 -10.06
C GLU A 70 5.55 0.78 -11.12
N VAL A 71 4.47 -0.02 -11.18
CA VAL A 71 3.31 0.25 -12.01
C VAL A 71 2.86 1.68 -11.75
N ARG A 72 2.55 2.08 -10.51
CA ARG A 72 2.14 3.46 -10.13
C ARG A 72 3.03 4.55 -10.73
N ASN A 73 4.35 4.34 -10.80
CA ASN A 73 5.28 5.31 -11.37
C ASN A 73 5.24 5.40 -12.90
N GLN A 74 4.74 4.40 -13.61
CA GLN A 74 4.60 4.44 -15.08
C GLN A 74 3.66 5.55 -15.59
N LYS A 75 2.84 6.17 -14.73
CA LYS A 75 2.03 7.34 -15.11
C LYS A 75 2.89 8.50 -15.61
N TYR A 76 4.12 8.62 -15.09
CA TYR A 76 5.08 9.64 -15.52
C TYR A 76 5.70 9.33 -16.90
N ALA A 77 5.56 8.09 -17.38
CA ALA A 77 5.88 7.68 -18.74
C ALA A 77 4.67 7.75 -19.70
N GLY A 78 3.54 8.30 -19.25
CA GLY A 78 2.31 8.39 -20.06
C GLY A 78 1.58 7.06 -20.26
N MET A 79 1.95 6.00 -19.53
CA MET A 79 1.29 4.70 -19.65
C MET A 79 0.00 4.66 -18.83
N GLY A 80 -1.08 4.22 -19.47
CA GLY A 80 -2.38 4.01 -18.83
C GLY A 80 -2.40 2.80 -17.91
N ARG A 81 -3.48 2.67 -17.12
CA ARG A 81 -3.73 1.49 -16.27
C ARG A 81 -4.68 0.51 -16.92
N THR A 82 -4.38 -0.76 -16.74
CA THR A 82 -5.23 -1.87 -17.15
C THR A 82 -6.12 -2.34 -16.00
N THR A 83 -7.15 -3.10 -16.33
CA THR A 83 -7.97 -3.81 -15.33
C THR A 83 -7.15 -4.81 -14.52
N ALA A 84 -6.10 -5.39 -15.11
CA ALA A 84 -5.19 -6.29 -14.41
C ALA A 84 -4.40 -5.54 -13.33
N ASP A 85 -3.84 -4.38 -13.66
CA ASP A 85 -3.12 -3.53 -12.68
C ASP A 85 -4.01 -3.16 -11.50
N LEU A 86 -5.26 -2.77 -11.77
CA LEU A 86 -6.23 -2.44 -10.72
C LEU A 86 -6.52 -3.65 -9.84
N ARG A 87 -6.80 -4.81 -10.44
CA ARG A 87 -7.05 -6.05 -9.69
C ARG A 87 -5.85 -6.40 -8.80
N ASP A 88 -4.63 -6.30 -9.34
CA ASP A 88 -3.42 -6.63 -8.58
C ASP A 88 -3.14 -5.64 -7.46
N ALA A 89 -3.40 -4.35 -7.65
CA ALA A 89 -3.32 -3.34 -6.59
C ALA A 89 -4.33 -3.61 -5.46
N LYS A 90 -5.57 -3.97 -5.80
CA LYS A 90 -6.60 -4.33 -4.80
C LYS A 90 -6.23 -5.60 -4.02
N ALA A 91 -5.75 -6.64 -4.71
CA ALA A 91 -5.33 -7.87 -4.06
C ALA A 91 -4.12 -7.65 -3.13
N ALA A 92 -3.16 -6.81 -3.54
CA ALA A 92 -2.02 -6.44 -2.70
C ALA A 92 -2.46 -5.64 -1.46
N PHE A 93 -3.40 -4.70 -1.61
CA PHE A 93 -4.03 -3.99 -0.50
C PHE A 93 -4.67 -4.96 0.49
N GLU A 94 -5.52 -5.87 0.02
CA GLU A 94 -6.26 -6.79 0.88
C GLU A 94 -5.31 -7.69 1.69
N ALA A 95 -4.30 -8.26 1.04
CA ALA A 95 -3.30 -9.11 1.71
C ALA A 95 -2.50 -8.34 2.76
N PHE A 96 -1.97 -7.16 2.39
CA PHE A 96 -1.14 -6.37 3.30
C PHE A 96 -1.93 -5.76 4.45
N SER A 97 -3.12 -5.23 4.19
CA SER A 97 -3.96 -4.63 5.22
C SER A 97 -4.43 -5.63 6.27
N ALA A 98 -4.70 -6.88 5.88
CA ALA A 98 -5.02 -7.94 6.84
C ALA A 98 -3.88 -8.19 7.83
N LEU A 99 -2.63 -8.29 7.33
CA LEU A 99 -1.44 -8.45 8.17
C LEU A 99 -1.19 -7.22 9.05
N ALA A 100 -1.33 -6.02 8.48
CA ALA A 100 -1.14 -4.79 9.23
C ALA A 100 -2.17 -4.63 10.36
N ILE A 101 -3.43 -5.02 10.14
CA ILE A 101 -4.47 -4.99 11.17
C ILE A 101 -4.15 -5.97 12.29
N ASP A 102 -3.81 -7.22 11.97
CA ASP A 102 -3.45 -8.25 12.95
C ASP A 102 -2.23 -7.81 13.79
N TRP A 103 -1.21 -7.28 13.11
CA TRP A 103 -0.02 -6.75 13.76
C TRP A 103 -0.33 -5.55 14.68
N LEU A 104 -1.14 -4.59 14.22
CA LEU A 104 -1.55 -3.44 15.03
C LEU A 104 -2.38 -3.88 16.24
N GLN A 105 -3.27 -4.86 16.09
CA GLN A 105 -4.05 -5.42 17.19
C GLN A 105 -3.16 -6.12 18.21
N THR A 106 -2.13 -6.83 17.75
CA THR A 106 -1.22 -7.58 18.62
C THR A 106 -0.24 -6.67 19.37
N HIS A 107 0.33 -5.67 18.70
CA HIS A 107 1.45 -4.89 19.23
C HIS A 107 1.09 -3.46 19.64
N HIS A 108 0.03 -2.90 19.06
CA HIS A 108 -0.34 -1.49 19.18
C HIS A 108 -1.84 -1.28 19.39
N ALA A 109 -2.50 -2.19 20.13
CA ALA A 109 -3.95 -2.21 20.31
C ALA A 109 -4.54 -0.87 20.75
N THR A 110 -3.80 -0.11 21.56
CA THR A 110 -4.21 1.21 22.06
C THR A 110 -4.37 2.26 20.96
N LEU A 111 -3.74 2.08 19.79
CA LEU A 111 -3.91 2.95 18.62
C LEU A 111 -5.21 2.68 17.85
N LEU A 112 -5.84 1.52 18.09
CA LEU A 112 -7.06 1.08 17.41
C LEU A 112 -8.33 1.36 18.24
N SER A 113 -8.19 1.50 19.55
CA SER A 113 -9.27 1.88 20.45
C SER A 113 -9.49 3.39 20.42
N ARG A 114 -10.72 3.83 20.11
CA ARG A 114 -11.22 5.18 20.39
C ARG A 114 -12.26 5.13 21.49
#